data_AF-A0A522CTY2-F1
#
_entry.id   AF-A0A522CTY2-F1
#
_cell.length_a   1.000
_cell.length_b   1.000
_cell.length_c   1.000
_cell.angle_alpha   90.00
_cell.angle_beta   90.00
_cell.angle_gamma   90.00
#
_symmetry.space_group_name_H-M   'P 1'
#
loop_
_entity.id
_entity.type
_entity.pdbx_description
1 polymer ?
#
loop_
_entity_poly.entity_id
_entity_poly.type
_entity_poly.pdbx_seq_one_letter_code
_entity_poly.pdbx_strand_id
1 'polypeptide(L)'
;MDRRAVLAGGLALAAGPAFAIDAGRAEGRYNHDGADFKVTHAIALAVDDTEGFSDEGNGLRVLLSDREVPVSAICGLAFPPVWGMARDGRLEGLLLKIDPADKTSLVATILTKPEPGYSMATTTISNTEGLWTRLDATPTRVSGELKPDASDSMVFEFSAPVFTNAVEADLKGAAAAASEPAKVLLARAEALSRKDFKAAAALSTPDSARNLETIPPEVLKDLARFTTRMIRELKAPRRVVIRRETAAVMLGPGEWASLTKVDGVWKASD
;
A
#
# COMPACT_ATOMS: atom_id res chain seq x y z
N MET A 1 -53.17 -11.89 -43.53
CA MET A 1 -52.49 -10.59 -43.74
C MET A 1 -52.01 -10.13 -42.37
N ASP A 2 -50.74 -10.38 -42.01
CA ASP A 2 -49.59 -9.46 -42.20
C ASP A 2 -49.67 -8.28 -41.17
N ARG A 3 -48.71 -7.93 -40.29
CA ARG A 3 -47.24 -8.07 -40.26
C ARG A 3 -46.74 -7.99 -38.79
N ARG A 4 -45.81 -8.87 -38.40
CA ARG A 4 -44.97 -8.73 -37.19
C ARG A 4 -43.59 -8.26 -37.64
N ALA A 5 -43.20 -7.04 -37.28
CA ALA A 5 -41.85 -6.53 -37.49
C ALA A 5 -41.04 -6.75 -36.20
N VAL A 6 -40.11 -7.70 -36.23
CA VAL A 6 -39.10 -7.91 -35.18
C VAL A 6 -37.87 -7.11 -35.59
N LEU A 7 -37.60 -6.01 -34.89
CA LEU A 7 -36.38 -5.23 -35.02
C LEU A 7 -35.28 -5.85 -34.14
N ALA A 8 -34.41 -6.64 -34.76
CA ALA A 8 -33.16 -7.09 -34.17
C ALA A 8 -32.12 -5.98 -34.31
N GLY A 9 -32.00 -5.12 -33.29
CA GLY A 9 -30.93 -4.14 -33.17
C GLY A 9 -29.66 -4.82 -32.67
N GLY A 10 -28.68 -5.03 -33.54
CA GLY A 10 -27.37 -5.56 -33.18
C GLY A 10 -26.58 -4.57 -32.34
N LEU A 11 -26.28 -4.96 -31.09
CA LEU A 11 -25.35 -4.25 -30.21
C LEU A 11 -23.92 -4.58 -30.67
N ALA A 12 -23.33 -3.74 -31.52
CA ALA A 12 -21.91 -3.79 -31.80
C ALA A 12 -21.15 -3.25 -30.58
N LEU A 13 -20.70 -4.14 -29.71
CA LEU A 13 -19.76 -3.82 -28.64
C LEU A 13 -18.43 -3.42 -29.27
N ALA A 14 -18.16 -2.11 -29.33
CA ALA A 14 -16.85 -1.58 -29.67
C ALA A 14 -15.88 -1.95 -28.54
N ALA A 15 -15.23 -3.11 -28.66
CA ALA A 15 -14.06 -3.43 -27.84
C ALA A 15 -12.96 -2.45 -28.23
N GLY A 16 -12.75 -1.42 -27.40
CA GLY A 16 -11.62 -0.52 -27.55
C GLY A 16 -10.31 -1.31 -27.54
N PRO A 17 -9.28 -0.87 -28.28
CA PRO A 17 -7.99 -1.54 -28.26
C PRO A 17 -7.48 -1.59 -26.82
N ALA A 18 -7.36 -2.80 -26.28
CA ALA A 18 -6.64 -3.04 -25.05
C ALA A 18 -5.16 -2.74 -25.35
N PHE A 19 -4.74 -1.50 -25.13
CA PHE A 19 -3.33 -1.16 -25.16
C PHE A 19 -2.65 -2.05 -24.12
N ALA A 20 -1.82 -2.98 -24.60
CA ALA A 20 -0.97 -3.77 -23.73
C ALA A 20 -0.03 -2.79 -23.02
N ILE A 21 -0.36 -2.48 -21.76
CA ILE A 21 0.54 -1.71 -20.90
C ILE A 21 1.78 -2.58 -20.76
N ASP A 22 2.93 -2.11 -21.26
CA ASP A 22 4.21 -2.74 -20.99
C ASP A 22 4.36 -2.89 -19.47
N ALA A 23 4.46 -4.14 -19.01
CA ALA A 23 4.40 -4.55 -17.61
C ALA A 23 5.50 -3.92 -16.74
N GLY A 24 6.51 -3.32 -17.36
CA GLY A 24 7.66 -2.74 -16.68
C GLY A 24 8.72 -3.79 -16.39
N ARG A 25 9.97 -3.35 -16.38
CA ARG A 25 11.14 -4.20 -16.21
C ARG A 25 12.08 -3.58 -15.18
N ALA A 26 12.78 -4.45 -14.47
CA ALA A 26 13.94 -4.11 -13.68
C ALA A 26 15.10 -5.01 -14.07
N GLU A 27 16.32 -4.50 -13.96
CA GLU A 27 17.53 -5.29 -14.01
C GLU A 27 18.43 -4.81 -12.89
N GLY A 28 18.91 -5.73 -12.05
CA GLY A 28 19.76 -5.36 -10.94
C GLY A 28 19.79 -6.39 -9.84
N ARG A 29 20.54 -6.07 -8.80
CA ARG A 29 20.73 -6.91 -7.63
C ARG A 29 20.79 -6.06 -6.38
N TYR A 30 20.24 -6.60 -5.30
CA TYR A 30 20.54 -6.16 -3.95
C TYR A 30 21.48 -7.16 -3.29
N ASN A 31 22.54 -6.68 -2.63
CA ASN A 31 23.45 -7.54 -1.86
C ASN A 31 23.94 -6.81 -0.60
N HIS A 32 23.29 -7.08 0.53
CA HIS A 32 23.68 -6.54 1.85
C HIS A 32 23.09 -7.37 2.98
N ASP A 33 23.81 -7.45 4.11
CA ASP A 33 23.32 -8.04 5.37
C ASP A 33 22.64 -9.41 5.20
N GLY A 34 23.22 -10.27 4.35
CA GLY A 34 22.72 -11.62 4.08
C GLY A 34 21.50 -11.69 3.16
N ALA A 35 20.96 -10.56 2.70
CA ALA A 35 19.94 -10.49 1.66
C ALA A 35 20.62 -10.36 0.29
N ASP A 36 20.24 -11.26 -0.61
CA ASP A 36 20.80 -11.37 -1.95
C ASP A 36 19.72 -11.80 -2.94
N PHE A 37 19.21 -10.85 -3.73
CA PHE A 37 18.15 -11.13 -4.70
C PHE A 37 18.29 -10.30 -5.97
N LYS A 38 17.71 -10.81 -7.04
CA LYS A 38 17.59 -10.12 -8.33
C LYS A 38 16.20 -9.54 -8.48
N VAL A 39 16.12 -8.38 -9.12
CA VAL A 39 14.86 -7.75 -9.51
C VAL A 39 14.68 -7.85 -11.02
N THR A 40 13.48 -8.18 -11.45
CA THR A 40 13.13 -8.43 -12.86
C THR A 40 11.89 -7.63 -13.30
N HIS A 41 11.02 -7.28 -12.36
CA HIS A 41 9.77 -6.56 -12.60
C HIS A 41 9.78 -5.21 -11.90
N ALA A 42 9.10 -4.23 -12.50
CA ALA A 42 8.97 -2.90 -11.93
C ALA A 42 7.56 -2.34 -12.11
N ILE A 43 6.93 -1.90 -11.03
CA ILE A 43 5.67 -1.14 -11.07
C ILE A 43 5.79 0.11 -10.22
N ALA A 44 5.11 1.18 -10.60
CA ALA A 44 5.15 2.43 -9.86
C ALA A 44 3.74 2.92 -9.51
N LEU A 45 3.62 3.52 -8.33
CA LEU A 45 2.42 4.20 -7.87
C LEU A 45 2.76 5.66 -7.60
N ALA A 46 2.06 6.57 -8.26
CA ALA A 46 2.02 7.96 -7.86
C ALA A 46 1.25 8.10 -6.55
N VAL A 47 1.91 8.65 -5.55
CA VAL A 47 1.38 8.86 -4.21
C VAL A 47 1.14 10.36 -4.03
N ASP A 48 -0.04 10.69 -3.52
CA ASP A 48 -0.40 12.03 -3.09
C ASP A 48 -0.62 12.05 -1.56
N ASP A 49 -0.63 13.24 -0.95
CA ASP A 49 -0.88 13.40 0.50
C ASP A 49 -2.31 13.84 0.82
N THR A 50 -3.32 13.32 0.11
CA THR A 50 -4.71 13.71 0.40
C THR A 50 -5.11 13.39 1.84
N GLU A 51 -4.55 12.32 2.43
CA GLU A 51 -4.80 11.90 3.79
C GLU A 51 -4.16 12.82 4.84
N GLY A 52 -3.06 13.52 4.52
CA GLY A 52 -2.35 14.44 5.41
C GLY A 52 -1.44 13.76 6.44
N PHE A 53 -0.84 12.62 6.07
CA PHE A 53 0.06 11.82 6.93
C PHE A 53 1.38 11.44 6.25
N SER A 54 1.60 11.86 5.01
CA SER A 54 2.87 11.67 4.34
C SER A 54 3.80 12.82 4.71
N ASP A 55 4.76 12.59 5.60
CA ASP A 55 5.85 13.55 5.85
C ASP A 55 6.66 13.85 4.58
N GLU A 56 6.63 12.93 3.61
CA GLU A 56 7.36 12.97 2.34
C GLU A 56 6.57 13.68 1.23
N GLY A 57 5.30 14.06 1.47
CA GLY A 57 4.45 14.72 0.48
C GLY A 57 4.10 13.84 -0.73
N ASN A 58 3.98 14.46 -1.91
CA ASN A 58 3.72 13.79 -3.18
C ASN A 58 5.00 13.12 -3.70
N GLY A 59 4.89 11.91 -4.24
CA GLY A 59 6.04 11.20 -4.77
C GLY A 59 5.69 9.94 -5.53
N LEU A 60 6.70 9.10 -5.79
CA LEU A 60 6.53 7.78 -6.40
C LEU A 60 6.92 6.69 -5.41
N ARG A 61 6.09 5.65 -5.33
CA ARG A 61 6.49 4.34 -4.81
C ARG A 61 6.80 3.44 -5.98
N VAL A 62 8.06 3.04 -6.13
CA VAL A 62 8.49 2.12 -7.18
C VAL A 62 8.84 0.79 -6.53
N LEU A 63 8.12 -0.26 -6.89
CA LEU A 63 8.45 -1.62 -6.48
C LEU A 63 9.29 -2.29 -7.56
N LEU A 64 10.49 -2.69 -7.18
CA LEU A 64 11.34 -3.60 -7.95
C LEU A 64 11.24 -4.99 -7.31
N SER A 65 10.89 -6.02 -8.08
CA SER A 65 10.60 -7.34 -7.51
C SER A 65 11.08 -8.49 -8.37
N ASP A 66 11.25 -9.66 -7.73
CA ASP A 66 11.66 -10.92 -8.35
C ASP A 66 10.58 -11.53 -9.26
N ARG A 67 9.33 -11.08 -9.12
CA ARG A 67 8.14 -11.59 -9.81
C ARG A 67 7.14 -10.47 -10.09
N GLU A 68 6.23 -10.71 -11.03
CA GLU A 68 5.10 -9.82 -11.25
C GLU A 68 4.18 -9.79 -10.01
N VAL A 69 3.71 -8.60 -9.65
CA VAL A 69 2.71 -8.40 -8.60
C VAL A 69 1.63 -7.41 -9.04
N PRO A 70 0.40 -7.56 -8.52
CA PRO A 70 -0.66 -6.60 -8.82
C PRO A 70 -0.36 -5.23 -8.20
N VAL A 71 -0.83 -4.16 -8.86
CA VAL A 71 -0.68 -2.78 -8.36
C VAL A 71 -1.26 -2.59 -6.95
N SER A 72 -2.29 -3.34 -6.58
CA SER A 72 -2.88 -3.30 -5.24
C SER A 72 -1.89 -3.69 -4.14
N ALA A 73 -0.81 -4.41 -4.46
CA ALA A 73 0.23 -4.77 -3.50
C ALA A 73 1.01 -3.56 -2.97
N ILE A 74 1.08 -2.46 -3.74
CA ILE A 74 1.81 -1.23 -3.36
C ILE A 74 0.87 -0.08 -2.97
N CYS A 75 -0.44 -0.31 -3.03
CA CYS A 75 -1.45 0.61 -2.51
C CYS A 75 -1.49 0.59 -0.98
N GLY A 76 -1.98 1.68 -0.39
CA GLY A 76 -2.13 1.84 1.06
C GLY A 76 -1.39 3.08 1.57
N LEU A 77 -1.72 3.52 2.78
CA LEU A 77 -1.13 4.72 3.37
C LEU A 77 0.25 4.42 3.96
N ALA A 78 0.32 3.66 5.06
CA ALA A 78 1.56 3.37 5.77
C ALA A 78 2.06 1.92 5.57
N PHE A 79 1.15 0.96 5.45
CA PHE A 79 1.46 -0.48 5.44
C PHE A 79 0.95 -1.12 4.14
N PRO A 80 1.68 -0.99 3.01
CA PRO A 80 1.26 -1.61 1.76
C PRO A 80 1.30 -3.15 1.85
N PRO A 81 0.36 -3.88 1.21
CA PRO A 81 0.30 -5.35 1.29
C PRO A 81 1.59 -6.08 0.91
N VAL A 82 2.44 -5.49 0.08
CA VAL A 82 3.74 -6.05 -0.30
C VAL A 82 4.64 -6.33 0.91
N TRP A 83 4.46 -5.63 2.03
CA TRP A 83 5.19 -5.92 3.27
C TRP A 83 4.80 -7.27 3.87
N GLY A 84 3.51 -7.61 3.87
CA GLY A 84 3.02 -8.92 4.28
C GLY A 84 3.55 -10.02 3.38
N MET A 85 3.54 -9.79 2.06
CA MET A 85 4.09 -10.72 1.08
C MET A 85 5.57 -11.03 1.33
N ALA A 86 6.38 -10.00 1.62
CA ALA A 86 7.79 -10.18 1.96
C ALA A 86 7.98 -10.94 3.28
N ARG A 87 7.24 -10.60 4.33
CA ARG A 87 7.28 -11.32 5.62
C ARG A 87 6.93 -12.81 5.50
N ASP A 88 6.00 -13.13 4.60
CA ASP A 88 5.62 -14.51 4.30
C ASP A 88 6.63 -15.23 3.37
N GLY A 89 7.70 -14.55 2.92
CA GLY A 89 8.69 -15.09 1.98
C GLY A 89 8.12 -15.32 0.58
N ARG A 90 7.04 -14.62 0.22
CA ARG A 90 6.33 -14.75 -1.07
C ARG A 90 6.82 -13.76 -2.12
N LEU A 91 7.72 -12.85 -1.76
CA LEU A 91 8.28 -11.84 -2.64
C LEU A 91 9.64 -11.41 -2.11
N GLU A 92 10.57 -11.20 -3.04
CA GLU A 92 11.84 -10.53 -2.81
C GLU A 92 11.92 -9.26 -3.66
N GLY A 93 12.44 -8.17 -3.10
CA GLY A 93 12.48 -6.91 -3.84
C GLY A 93 12.88 -5.67 -3.04
N LEU A 94 12.67 -4.51 -3.67
CA LEU A 94 12.87 -3.19 -3.09
C LEU A 94 11.60 -2.36 -3.30
N LEU A 95 11.07 -1.77 -2.23
CA LEU A 95 10.10 -0.69 -2.35
C LEU A 95 10.85 0.63 -2.20
N LEU A 96 11.02 1.33 -3.32
CA LEU A 96 11.65 2.64 -3.38
C LEU A 96 10.60 3.72 -3.17
N LYS A 97 10.93 4.73 -2.39
CA LYS A 97 10.22 6.01 -2.38
C LYS A 97 11.14 7.07 -2.96
N ILE A 98 10.63 7.75 -3.98
CA ILE A 98 11.40 8.70 -4.79
C ILE A 98 10.55 9.95 -4.97
N ASP A 99 11.10 11.12 -4.69
CA ASP A 99 10.60 12.38 -5.25
C ASP A 99 11.29 12.58 -6.62
N PRO A 100 10.56 12.56 -7.75
CA PRO A 100 11.17 12.78 -9.05
C PRO A 100 11.91 14.12 -9.20
N ALA A 101 11.60 15.12 -8.36
CA ALA A 101 12.29 16.41 -8.33
C ALA A 101 13.60 16.37 -7.54
N ASP A 102 13.74 15.45 -6.57
CA ASP A 102 14.97 15.26 -5.81
C ASP A 102 15.82 14.13 -6.41
N LYS A 103 16.93 14.51 -7.06
CA LYS A 103 17.89 13.56 -7.64
C LYS A 103 18.98 13.11 -6.67
N THR A 104 18.93 13.57 -5.42
CA THR A 104 20.01 13.39 -4.44
C THR A 104 19.66 12.43 -3.31
N SER A 105 18.40 12.02 -3.19
CA SER A 105 17.94 11.13 -2.13
C SER A 105 16.95 10.09 -2.63
N LEU A 106 16.95 8.91 -1.99
CA LEU A 106 15.85 7.95 -2.07
C LEU A 106 15.74 7.16 -0.76
N VAL A 107 14.55 6.66 -0.47
CA VAL A 107 14.33 5.70 0.62
C VAL A 107 14.04 4.34 0.02
N ALA A 108 14.74 3.31 0.48
CA ALA A 108 14.54 1.94 0.02
C ALA A 108 14.18 1.03 1.20
N THR A 109 13.00 0.40 1.13
CA THR A 109 12.63 -0.69 2.03
C THR A 109 12.99 -2.01 1.36
N ILE A 110 13.78 -2.83 2.07
CA ILE A 110 14.21 -4.15 1.61
C ILE A 110 13.08 -5.12 1.88
N LEU A 111 12.57 -5.74 0.81
CA LEU A 111 11.46 -6.67 0.85
C LEU A 111 11.98 -8.09 0.87
N THR A 112 12.48 -8.54 2.00
CA THR A 112 12.82 -9.95 2.24
C THR A 112 12.18 -10.40 3.55
N LYS A 113 12.10 -11.71 3.76
CA LYS A 113 11.56 -12.24 5.01
C LYS A 113 12.48 -11.81 6.18
N PRO A 114 12.01 -10.99 7.14
CA PRO A 114 12.83 -10.60 8.26
C PRO A 114 12.99 -11.77 9.23
N GLU A 115 14.02 -11.70 10.06
CA GLU A 115 14.15 -12.60 11.21
C GLU A 115 12.94 -12.47 12.14
N PRO A 116 12.53 -13.55 12.84
CA PRO A 116 11.41 -13.48 13.77
C PRO A 116 11.58 -12.36 14.80
N GLY A 117 10.58 -11.48 14.91
CA GLY A 117 10.60 -10.34 15.83
C GLY A 117 11.22 -9.05 15.25
N TYR A 118 11.75 -9.09 14.03
CA TYR A 118 12.32 -7.92 13.36
C TYR A 118 11.34 -7.32 12.33
N SER A 119 11.45 -6.00 12.16
CA SER A 119 10.77 -5.27 11.09
C SER A 119 11.56 -5.37 9.79
N MET A 120 10.89 -5.02 8.69
CA MET A 120 11.54 -4.85 7.39
C MET A 120 12.61 -3.77 7.48
N ALA A 121 13.80 -4.04 6.93
CA ALA A 121 14.87 -3.06 6.90
C ALA A 121 14.54 -1.91 5.94
N THR A 122 14.79 -0.68 6.36
CA THR A 122 14.69 0.52 5.52
C THR A 122 16.01 1.25 5.58
N THR A 123 16.53 1.64 4.42
CA THR A 123 17.73 2.46 4.29
C THR A 123 17.44 3.72 3.47
N THR A 124 18.12 4.80 3.81
CA THR A 124 18.09 6.04 3.04
C THR A 124 19.44 6.20 2.36
N ILE A 125 19.41 6.37 1.05
CA ILE A 125 20.61 6.64 0.26
C ILE A 125 20.57 8.11 -0.11
N SER A 126 21.64 8.84 0.17
CA SER A 126 21.77 10.25 -0.20
C SER A 126 23.16 10.57 -0.73
N ASN A 127 23.22 11.37 -1.79
CA ASN A 127 24.45 11.84 -2.41
C ASN A 127 24.20 13.24 -3.01
N THR A 128 24.93 14.24 -2.50
CA THR A 128 24.82 15.64 -2.97
C THR A 128 25.22 15.83 -4.42
N GLU A 129 26.03 14.93 -4.99
CA GLU A 129 26.40 14.92 -6.41
C GLU A 129 25.36 14.22 -7.30
N GLY A 130 24.27 13.73 -6.69
CA GLY A 130 23.17 13.01 -7.33
C GLY A 130 23.35 11.49 -7.31
N LEU A 131 22.24 10.76 -7.17
CA LEU A 131 22.19 9.29 -7.11
C LEU A 131 21.99 8.62 -8.46
N TRP A 132 21.47 9.36 -9.44
CA TRP A 132 20.96 8.79 -10.66
C TRP A 132 21.87 9.10 -11.84
N THR A 133 22.24 8.08 -12.61
CA THR A 133 22.75 8.25 -13.99
C THR A 133 21.62 8.82 -14.85
N ARG A 134 20.41 8.29 -14.65
CA ARG A 134 19.18 8.73 -15.32
C ARG A 134 17.99 8.57 -14.38
N LEU A 135 17.11 9.57 -14.33
CA LEU A 135 15.81 9.46 -13.68
C LEU A 135 14.79 10.32 -14.43
N ASP A 136 13.92 9.66 -15.18
CA ASP A 136 12.86 10.28 -15.97
C ASP A 136 11.51 9.85 -15.43
N ALA A 137 10.63 10.80 -15.15
CA ALA A 137 9.29 10.54 -14.65
C ALA A 137 8.26 11.29 -15.49
N THR A 138 7.25 10.55 -15.92
CA THR A 138 6.07 11.04 -16.63
C THR A 138 4.82 10.51 -15.93
N PRO A 139 3.62 11.04 -16.22
CA PRO A 139 2.38 10.54 -15.61
C PRO A 139 2.09 9.06 -15.86
N THR A 140 2.68 8.45 -16.90
CA THR A 140 2.39 7.06 -17.30
C THR A 140 3.58 6.13 -17.12
N ARG A 141 4.78 6.66 -16.89
CA ARG A 141 6.01 5.87 -16.80
C ARG A 141 7.10 6.58 -16.01
N VAL A 142 7.86 5.82 -15.24
CA VAL A 142 9.09 6.25 -14.59
C VAL A 142 10.21 5.29 -14.95
N SER A 143 11.40 5.82 -15.23
CA SER A 143 12.61 5.02 -15.43
C SER A 143 13.75 5.61 -14.63
N GLY A 144 14.55 4.74 -14.02
CA GLY A 144 15.69 5.13 -13.19
C GLY A 144 16.87 4.20 -13.42
N GLU A 145 18.07 4.76 -13.36
CA GLU A 145 19.34 4.05 -13.36
C GLU A 145 20.20 4.66 -12.26
N LEU A 146 20.51 3.87 -11.22
CA LEU A 146 21.39 4.32 -10.15
C LEU A 146 22.84 4.41 -10.64
N LYS A 147 23.57 5.42 -10.17
CA LYS A 147 25.02 5.45 -10.40
C LYS A 147 25.69 4.24 -9.72
N PRO A 148 26.76 3.69 -10.31
CA PRO A 148 27.46 2.54 -9.73
C PRO A 148 28.04 2.78 -8.34
N ASP A 149 28.32 4.04 -7.99
CA ASP A 149 28.88 4.48 -6.70
C ASP A 149 27.82 5.06 -5.75
N ALA A 150 26.54 5.05 -6.13
CA ALA A 150 25.45 5.52 -5.26
C ALA A 150 25.25 4.61 -4.04
N SER A 151 25.56 3.31 -4.18
CA SER A 151 25.44 2.32 -3.13
C SER A 151 26.32 1.11 -3.41
N ASP A 152 27.01 0.62 -2.38
CA ASP A 152 27.78 -0.64 -2.47
C ASP A 152 26.88 -1.88 -2.62
N SER A 153 25.58 -1.75 -2.31
CA SER A 153 24.64 -2.87 -2.26
C SER A 153 23.49 -2.81 -3.26
N MET A 154 23.23 -1.64 -3.85
CA MET A 154 22.12 -1.44 -4.79
C MET A 154 22.64 -1.01 -6.16
N VAL A 155 22.56 -1.92 -7.12
CA VAL A 155 22.84 -1.62 -8.53
C VAL A 155 21.65 -2.08 -9.34
N PHE A 156 20.89 -1.12 -9.88
CA PHE A 156 19.72 -1.41 -10.70
C PHE A 156 19.41 -0.32 -11.74
N GLU A 157 18.78 -0.77 -12.83
CA GLU A 157 18.03 0.04 -13.79
C GLU A 157 16.58 -0.45 -13.82
N PHE A 158 15.63 0.44 -14.00
CA PHE A 158 14.23 0.07 -14.16
C PHE A 158 13.47 0.97 -15.14
N SER A 159 12.36 0.45 -15.65
CA SER A 159 11.31 1.19 -16.34
C SER A 159 9.97 0.63 -15.89
N ALA A 160 9.16 1.44 -15.22
CA ALA A 160 7.92 1.03 -14.59
C ALA A 160 6.72 1.84 -15.12
N PRO A 161 5.60 1.20 -15.47
CA PRO A 161 4.35 1.93 -15.67
C PRO A 161 3.94 2.60 -14.35
N VAL A 162 3.47 3.85 -14.45
CA VAL A 162 2.98 4.63 -13.30
C VAL A 162 1.47 4.50 -13.22
N PHE A 163 1.00 4.00 -12.09
CA PHE A 163 -0.40 3.93 -11.74
C PHE A 163 -0.77 5.02 -10.74
N THR A 164 -2.07 5.27 -10.61
CA THR A 164 -2.63 6.12 -9.56
C THR A 164 -3.63 5.33 -8.73
N ASN A 165 -3.77 5.71 -7.46
CA ASN A 165 -4.80 5.20 -6.57
C ASN A 165 -5.74 6.35 -6.20
N ALA A 166 -6.55 6.81 -7.15
CA ALA A 166 -7.37 8.01 -6.98
C ALA A 166 -8.36 7.91 -5.80
N VAL A 167 -8.63 9.04 -5.15
CA VAL A 167 -9.67 9.15 -4.14
C VAL A 167 -11.05 8.97 -4.77
N GLU A 168 -11.77 7.95 -4.29
CA GLU A 168 -13.15 7.67 -4.69
C GLU A 168 -14.16 8.35 -3.76
N ALA A 169 -13.80 8.52 -2.48
CA ALA A 169 -14.60 9.26 -1.52
C ALA A 169 -13.73 9.91 -0.44
N ASP A 170 -14.09 11.14 -0.08
CA ASP A 170 -13.56 11.88 1.07
C ASP A 170 -14.73 12.30 1.97
N LEU A 171 -15.01 11.46 2.97
CA LEU A 171 -16.19 11.56 3.82
C LEU A 171 -15.86 12.27 5.12
N LYS A 172 -16.81 13.08 5.63
CA LYS A 172 -16.67 13.84 6.89
C LYS A 172 -17.95 13.74 7.72
N GLY A 173 -17.85 13.98 9.03
CA GLY A 173 -19.00 14.04 9.94
C GLY A 173 -19.83 12.75 9.93
N ALA A 174 -21.16 12.88 9.84
CA ALA A 174 -22.08 11.74 9.86
C ALA A 174 -21.83 10.74 8.72
N ALA A 175 -21.43 11.21 7.53
CA ALA A 175 -21.12 10.33 6.40
C ALA A 175 -19.86 9.49 6.65
N ALA A 176 -18.85 10.06 7.32
CA ALA A 176 -17.66 9.34 7.73
C ALA A 176 -18.00 8.25 8.76
N ALA A 177 -18.78 8.58 9.78
CA ALA A 177 -19.24 7.63 10.80
C ALA A 177 -20.10 6.49 10.22
N ALA A 178 -20.94 6.80 9.22
CA ALA A 178 -21.81 5.83 8.57
C ALA A 178 -21.11 4.97 7.51
N SER A 179 -19.84 5.24 7.20
CA SER A 179 -19.08 4.51 6.18
C SER A 179 -18.75 3.08 6.62
N GLU A 180 -18.71 2.14 5.67
CA GLU A 180 -18.36 0.75 5.95
C GLU A 180 -16.97 0.60 6.60
N PRO A 181 -15.91 1.31 6.16
CA PRO A 181 -14.62 1.25 6.84
C PRO A 181 -14.68 1.65 8.33
N ALA A 182 -15.40 2.72 8.67
CA ALA A 182 -15.54 3.14 10.06
C ALA A 182 -16.29 2.08 10.89
N LYS A 183 -17.35 1.48 10.34
CA LYS A 183 -18.10 0.40 11.01
C LYS A 183 -17.26 -0.83 11.27
N VAL A 184 -16.42 -1.25 10.31
CA VAL A 184 -15.52 -2.40 10.48
C VAL A 184 -14.54 -2.16 11.62
N LEU A 185 -13.90 -0.99 11.66
CA LEU A 185 -13.00 -0.64 12.75
C LEU A 185 -13.72 -0.55 14.09
N LEU A 186 -14.93 0.02 14.13
CA LEU A 186 -15.73 0.09 15.35
C LEU A 186 -16.05 -1.31 15.88
N ALA A 187 -16.51 -2.21 15.01
CA ALA A 187 -16.80 -3.59 15.37
C ALA A 187 -15.54 -4.33 15.87
N ARG A 188 -14.38 -4.09 15.25
CA ARG A 188 -13.09 -4.66 15.69
C ARG A 188 -12.70 -4.12 17.06
N ALA A 189 -12.82 -2.81 17.28
CA ALA A 189 -12.54 -2.17 18.56
C ALA A 189 -13.44 -2.72 19.68
N GLU A 190 -14.72 -2.92 19.40
CA GLU A 190 -15.68 -3.51 20.31
C GLU A 190 -15.34 -4.98 20.64
N ALA A 191 -14.95 -5.78 19.64
CA ALA A 191 -14.49 -7.16 19.86
C ALA A 191 -13.23 -7.20 20.76
N LEU A 192 -12.24 -6.34 20.49
CA LEU A 192 -11.04 -6.20 21.32
C LEU A 192 -11.38 -5.78 22.76
N SER A 193 -12.35 -4.86 22.95
CA SER A 193 -12.76 -4.42 24.29
C SER A 193 -13.32 -5.57 25.15
N ARG A 194 -13.92 -6.57 24.51
CA ARG A 194 -14.45 -7.78 25.14
C ARG A 194 -13.43 -8.93 25.21
N LYS A 195 -12.18 -8.68 24.78
CA LYS A 195 -11.12 -9.69 24.61
C LYS A 195 -11.52 -10.84 23.66
N ASP A 196 -12.42 -10.56 22.72
CA ASP A 196 -12.82 -11.49 21.67
C ASP A 196 -11.86 -11.37 20.48
N PHE A 197 -10.63 -11.89 20.65
CA PHE A 197 -9.59 -11.81 19.63
C PHE A 197 -9.95 -12.58 18.36
N LYS A 198 -10.78 -13.63 18.46
CA LYS A 198 -11.26 -14.36 17.30
C LYS A 198 -12.16 -13.49 16.42
N ALA A 199 -13.11 -12.77 17.01
CA ALA A 199 -13.95 -11.83 16.27
C ALA A 199 -13.14 -10.66 15.70
N ALA A 200 -12.19 -10.12 16.48
CA ALA A 200 -11.30 -9.06 16.01
C ALA A 200 -10.44 -9.52 14.82
N ALA A 201 -9.86 -10.72 14.87
CA ALA A 201 -9.08 -11.32 13.79
C ALA A 201 -9.93 -11.53 12.53
N ALA A 202 -11.19 -11.94 12.66
CA ALA A 202 -12.11 -12.08 11.53
C ALA A 202 -12.41 -10.73 10.82
N LEU A 203 -12.20 -9.59 11.48
CA LEU A 203 -12.35 -8.24 10.93
C LEU A 203 -11.01 -7.62 10.47
N SER A 204 -9.93 -8.38 10.53
CA SER A 204 -8.57 -7.94 10.23
C SER A 204 -8.05 -8.63 8.96
N THR A 205 -7.07 -8.03 8.29
CA THR A 205 -6.30 -8.72 7.23
C THR A 205 -5.53 -9.88 7.84
N PRO A 206 -5.05 -10.87 7.04
CA PRO A 206 -4.24 -11.97 7.58
C PRO A 206 -3.04 -11.49 8.40
N ASP A 207 -2.36 -10.42 7.96
CA ASP A 207 -1.25 -9.81 8.70
C ASP A 207 -1.69 -9.23 10.04
N SER A 208 -2.71 -8.37 10.02
CA SER A 208 -3.24 -7.73 11.23
C SER A 208 -3.80 -8.76 12.21
N ALA A 209 -4.44 -9.83 11.71
CA ALA A 209 -4.94 -10.93 12.52
C ALA A 209 -3.80 -11.67 13.25
N ARG A 210 -2.67 -11.94 12.58
CA ARG A 210 -1.49 -12.55 13.21
C ARG A 210 -0.90 -11.67 14.31
N ASN A 211 -0.89 -10.35 14.12
CA ASN A 211 -0.43 -9.41 15.14
C ASN A 211 -1.30 -9.43 16.40
N LEU A 212 -2.58 -9.79 16.29
CA LEU A 212 -3.46 -9.95 17.46
C LEU A 212 -3.09 -11.19 18.29
N GLU A 213 -2.49 -12.22 17.69
CA GLU A 213 -2.05 -13.44 18.38
C GLU A 213 -0.75 -13.23 19.16
N THR A 214 0.03 -12.22 18.78
CA THR A 214 1.34 -11.92 19.37
C THR A 214 1.32 -10.72 20.30
N ILE A 215 0.13 -10.20 20.66
CA ILE A 215 0.00 -9.06 21.57
C ILE A 215 0.65 -9.40 22.92
N PRO A 216 1.67 -8.64 23.36
CA PRO A 216 2.31 -8.90 24.63
C PRO A 216 1.35 -8.73 25.82
N PRO A 217 1.48 -9.55 26.90
CA PRO A 217 0.59 -9.48 28.06
C PRO A 217 0.51 -8.10 28.73
N GLU A 218 1.57 -7.31 28.67
CA GLU A 218 1.61 -5.94 29.17
C GLU A 218 0.69 -5.00 28.38
N VAL A 219 0.60 -5.16 27.05
CA VAL A 219 -0.31 -4.37 26.21
C VAL A 219 -1.77 -4.74 26.50
N LEU A 220 -2.03 -6.01 26.83
CA LEU A 220 -3.37 -6.47 27.22
C LEU A 220 -3.91 -5.81 28.50
N LYS A 221 -3.03 -5.30 29.38
CA LYS A 221 -3.44 -4.59 30.61
C LYS A 221 -4.08 -3.25 30.29
N ASP A 222 -3.59 -2.55 29.25
CA ASP A 222 -4.09 -1.24 28.84
C ASP A 222 -5.13 -1.32 27.71
N LEU A 223 -5.40 -2.52 27.18
CA LEU A 223 -6.32 -2.74 26.06
C LEU A 223 -7.72 -2.15 26.30
N ALA A 224 -8.26 -2.25 27.52
CA ALA A 224 -9.59 -1.71 27.85
C ALA A 224 -9.63 -0.17 27.73
N ARG A 225 -8.56 0.51 28.15
CA ARG A 225 -8.45 1.97 28.06
C ARG A 225 -8.28 2.40 26.60
N PHE A 226 -7.40 1.71 25.87
CA PHE A 226 -7.16 1.95 24.45
C PHE A 226 -8.43 1.77 23.62
N THR A 227 -9.12 0.64 23.78
CA THR A 227 -10.34 0.32 23.03
C THR A 227 -11.49 1.26 23.37
N THR A 228 -11.63 1.70 24.64
CA THR A 228 -12.65 2.70 25.03
C THR A 228 -12.45 4.03 24.30
N ARG A 229 -11.19 4.50 24.19
CA ARG A 229 -10.85 5.72 23.45
C ARG A 229 -11.16 5.52 21.96
N MET A 230 -10.65 4.44 21.38
CA MET A 230 -10.82 4.12 19.96
C MET A 230 -12.30 3.99 19.56
N ILE A 231 -13.14 3.31 20.36
CA ILE A 231 -14.58 3.21 20.14
C ILE A 231 -15.24 4.59 20.10
N ARG A 232 -14.84 5.51 20.98
CA ARG A 232 -15.38 6.87 21.02
C ARG A 232 -15.01 7.64 19.75
N GLU A 233 -13.76 7.57 19.34
CA GLU A 233 -13.26 8.23 18.14
C GLU A 233 -13.91 7.65 16.87
N LEU A 234 -14.09 6.33 16.79
CA LEU A 234 -14.72 5.64 15.66
C LEU A 234 -16.23 5.86 15.55
N LYS A 235 -16.90 6.29 16.63
CA LYS A 235 -18.30 6.73 16.56
C LYS A 235 -18.46 8.10 15.90
N ALA A 236 -17.39 8.89 15.85
CA ALA A 236 -17.38 10.21 15.24
C ALA A 236 -16.01 10.49 14.59
N PRO A 237 -15.59 9.68 13.59
CA PRO A 237 -14.29 9.87 12.95
C PRO A 237 -14.27 11.22 12.27
N ARG A 238 -13.11 11.88 12.28
CA ARG A 238 -12.96 13.22 11.69
C ARG A 238 -13.17 13.19 10.19
N ARG A 239 -12.63 12.15 9.54
CA ARG A 239 -12.59 11.99 8.09
C ARG A 239 -12.38 10.52 7.73
N VAL A 240 -12.90 10.09 6.58
CA VAL A 240 -12.60 8.79 5.98
C VAL A 240 -12.26 9.02 4.52
N VAL A 241 -11.08 8.60 4.09
CA VAL A 241 -10.66 8.65 2.68
C VAL A 241 -10.67 7.24 2.12
N ILE A 242 -11.37 7.04 1.01
CA ILE A 242 -11.53 5.74 0.34
C ILE A 242 -10.90 5.82 -1.05
N ARG A 243 -10.07 4.84 -1.37
CA ARG A 243 -9.42 4.66 -2.67
C ARG A 243 -9.49 3.20 -3.08
N ARG A 244 -10.41 2.85 -3.99
CA ARG A 244 -10.60 1.49 -4.55
C ARG A 244 -10.72 0.41 -3.48
N GLU A 245 -9.58 -0.20 -3.15
CA GLU A 245 -9.42 -1.32 -2.22
C GLU A 245 -8.79 -0.91 -0.89
N THR A 246 -8.53 0.38 -0.66
CA THR A 246 -7.87 0.90 0.54
C THR A 246 -8.69 2.05 1.14
N ALA A 247 -8.63 2.19 2.47
CA ALA A 247 -9.22 3.32 3.16
C ALA A 247 -8.37 3.74 4.35
N ALA A 248 -8.41 5.03 4.68
CA ALA A 248 -7.85 5.59 5.90
C ALA A 248 -8.97 6.25 6.71
N VAL A 249 -9.05 5.92 7.99
CA VAL A 249 -10.02 6.51 8.94
C VAL A 249 -9.24 7.39 9.91
N MET A 250 -9.46 8.71 9.84
CA MET A 250 -8.78 9.69 10.67
C MET A 250 -9.53 9.88 11.99
N LEU A 251 -8.85 9.57 13.10
CA LEU A 251 -9.41 9.60 14.44
C LEU A 251 -9.07 10.91 15.16
N GLY A 252 -7.82 11.38 15.01
CA GLY A 252 -7.26 12.53 15.70
C GLY A 252 -6.10 13.17 14.93
N PRO A 253 -5.50 14.25 15.44
CA PRO A 253 -4.25 14.79 14.88
C PRO A 253 -3.15 13.72 14.89
N GLY A 254 -2.61 13.37 13.72
CA GLY A 254 -1.58 12.34 13.60
C GLY A 254 -2.06 10.91 13.87
N GLU A 255 -3.37 10.68 14.02
CA GLU A 255 -3.92 9.37 14.35
C GLU A 255 -4.88 8.87 13.26
N TRP A 256 -4.55 7.72 12.69
CA TRP A 256 -5.36 7.05 11.68
C TRP A 256 -5.36 5.54 11.89
N ALA A 257 -6.36 4.91 11.28
CA ALA A 257 -6.41 3.46 11.10
C ALA A 257 -6.54 3.15 9.61
N SER A 258 -5.90 2.06 9.18
CA SER A 258 -5.88 1.65 7.77
C SER A 258 -6.81 0.46 7.54
N LEU A 259 -7.46 0.44 6.38
CA LEU A 259 -8.22 -0.72 5.92
C LEU A 259 -7.87 -1.09 4.49
N THR A 260 -8.04 -2.38 4.19
CA THR A 260 -7.92 -2.94 2.85
C THR A 260 -9.12 -3.84 2.57
N LYS A 261 -9.60 -3.87 1.33
CA LYS A 261 -10.58 -4.87 0.87
C LYS A 261 -9.87 -6.19 0.63
N VAL A 262 -10.32 -7.25 1.29
CA VAL A 262 -9.91 -8.63 1.05
C VAL A 262 -11.15 -9.37 0.56
N ASP A 263 -11.10 -9.90 -0.67
CA ASP A 263 -12.23 -10.56 -1.33
C ASP A 263 -13.50 -9.69 -1.35
N GLY A 264 -13.31 -8.39 -1.60
CA GLY A 264 -14.40 -7.40 -1.63
C GLY A 264 -14.90 -6.92 -0.26
N VAL A 265 -14.37 -7.45 0.85
CA VAL A 265 -14.79 -7.11 2.22
C VAL A 265 -13.73 -6.23 2.89
N TRP A 266 -14.14 -5.11 3.47
CA TRP A 266 -13.24 -4.26 4.25
C TRP A 266 -12.70 -4.98 5.49
N LYS A 267 -11.39 -4.89 5.70
CA LYS A 267 -10.66 -5.43 6.85
C LYS A 267 -9.68 -4.39 7.39
N ALA A 268 -9.49 -4.37 8.70
CA ALA A 268 -8.43 -3.57 9.33
C ALA A 268 -7.05 -4.08 8.90
N SER A 269 -6.16 -3.19 8.49
CA SER A 269 -4.80 -3.51 8.02
C SER A 269 -3.68 -2.94 8.91
N ASP A 270 -4.05 -2.42 10.09
CA ASP A 270 -3.13 -1.95 11.13
C ASP A 270 -2.63 -3.07 12.06
#